data_AF-A0A1Q4UYL9-F1
#
_entry.id   AF-A0A1Q4UYL9-F1
#
_cell.length_a   1.000
_cell.length_b   1.000
_cell.length_c   1.000
_cell.angle_alpha   90.00
_cell.angle_beta   90.00
_cell.angle_gamma   90.00
#
_symmetry.space_group_name_H-M   'P 1'
#
loop_
_entity.id
_entity.type
_entity.pdbx_description
1 polymer ?
#
loop_
_entity_poly.entity_id
_entity_poly.type
_entity_poly.pdbx_seq_one_letter_code
_entity_poly.pdbx_strand_id
1 'polypeptide(L)'
;MTAEATGVRVQEALDRLTGSGALEAGEELVRELLSFYGEGLTALVGALPPGALDPALDHPAAAGLLVLHELHPEGVDQRIARALAGLPGDPAALVGYEPGSGTLTLRRAESGGGCGCGGGGGEQEIEDVIACHAPEVTAVVWERAPALLQIGSRPPVPTEVR
;
A
#
# COMPACT_ATOMS: atom_id res chain seq x y z
N MET A 1 9.99 -19.47 -19.70
CA MET A 1 11.09 -19.22 -20.66
C MET A 1 12.32 -20.01 -20.18
N THR A 2 13.31 -20.38 -20.98
CA THR A 2 14.54 -21.02 -20.40
C THR A 2 15.53 -19.94 -19.96
N ALA A 3 16.30 -20.17 -18.89
CA ALA A 3 17.33 -19.25 -18.42
C ALA A 3 18.35 -18.87 -19.52
N GLU A 4 18.70 -19.81 -20.39
CA GLU A 4 19.57 -19.57 -21.54
C GLU A 4 18.95 -18.58 -22.54
N ALA A 5 17.70 -18.81 -22.96
CA ALA A 5 16.96 -17.88 -23.82
C ALA A 5 16.78 -16.49 -23.20
N THR A 6 16.48 -16.39 -21.90
CA THR A 6 16.44 -15.10 -21.19
C THR A 6 17.80 -14.40 -21.26
N GLY A 7 18.89 -15.13 -21.02
CA GLY A 7 20.25 -14.59 -21.10
C GLY A 7 20.59 -13.99 -22.46
N VAL A 8 20.19 -14.66 -23.55
CA VAL A 8 20.36 -14.13 -24.91
C VAL A 8 19.60 -12.82 -25.10
N ARG A 9 18.33 -12.75 -24.69
CA ARG A 9 17.50 -11.54 -24.85
C ARG A 9 17.99 -10.37 -24.01
N VAL A 10 18.48 -10.65 -22.80
CA VAL A 10 19.13 -9.66 -21.94
C VAL A 10 20.37 -9.08 -22.64
N GLN A 11 21.22 -9.93 -23.22
CA GLN A 11 22.40 -9.46 -23.97
C GLN A 11 22.01 -8.60 -25.18
N GLU A 12 21.02 -9.03 -25.97
CA GLU A 12 20.51 -8.26 -27.11
C GLU A 12 19.93 -6.89 -26.71
N ALA A 13 19.28 -6.80 -25.54
CA ALA A 13 18.80 -5.53 -25.01
C ALA A 13 19.97 -4.65 -24.53
N LEU A 14 20.95 -5.22 -23.83
CA LEU A 14 22.15 -4.51 -23.37
C LEU A 14 22.97 -3.93 -24.53
N ASP A 15 23.14 -4.70 -25.61
CA ASP A 15 23.87 -4.24 -26.80
C ASP A 15 23.20 -2.99 -27.42
N ARG A 16 21.86 -2.96 -27.43
CA ARG A 16 21.07 -1.83 -27.94
C ARG A 16 21.10 -0.58 -27.07
N LEU A 17 21.38 -0.70 -25.77
CA LEU A 17 21.53 0.46 -24.87
C LEU A 17 22.68 1.39 -25.25
N THR A 18 23.62 0.93 -26.09
CA THR A 18 24.77 1.72 -26.54
C THR A 18 24.49 2.59 -27.78
N GLY A 19 23.30 2.47 -28.39
CA GLY A 19 22.91 3.17 -29.61
C GLY A 19 21.69 4.08 -29.48
N SER A 20 21.12 4.51 -30.61
CA SER A 20 19.81 5.16 -30.64
C SER A 20 18.71 4.13 -30.35
N GLY A 21 17.88 4.36 -29.32
CA GLY A 21 16.87 3.39 -28.83
C GLY A 21 17.11 2.85 -27.42
N ALA A 22 17.93 3.53 -26.61
CA ALA A 22 18.25 3.11 -25.25
C ALA A 22 17.03 3.05 -24.32
N LEU A 23 15.97 3.84 -24.58
CA LEU A 23 14.75 3.79 -23.78
C LEU A 23 14.01 2.47 -24.00
N GLU A 24 13.71 2.13 -25.26
CA GLU A 24 13.01 0.90 -25.61
C GLU A 24 13.80 -0.34 -25.21
N ALA A 25 15.13 -0.31 -25.38
CA ALA A 25 16.01 -1.38 -24.94
C ALA A 25 16.01 -1.53 -23.40
N GLY A 26 15.96 -0.42 -22.67
CA GLY A 26 15.85 -0.41 -21.20
C GLY A 26 14.52 -1.02 -20.73
N GLU A 27 13.41 -0.65 -21.36
CA GLU A 27 12.09 -1.23 -21.05
C GLU A 27 12.04 -2.73 -21.34
N GLU A 28 12.60 -3.16 -22.48
CA GLU A 28 12.67 -4.58 -22.83
C GLU A 28 13.52 -5.36 -21.82
N LEU A 29 14.69 -4.83 -21.46
CA LEU A 29 15.55 -5.44 -20.45
C LEU A 29 14.82 -5.62 -19.12
N VAL A 30 14.13 -4.58 -18.63
CA VAL A 30 13.37 -4.66 -17.37
C VAL A 30 12.26 -5.70 -17.47
N ARG A 31 11.52 -5.74 -18.60
CA ARG A 31 10.45 -6.73 -18.82
C ARG A 31 10.97 -8.16 -18.78
N GLU A 32 12.09 -8.44 -19.44
CA GLU A 32 12.71 -9.76 -19.44
C GLU A 32 13.19 -10.19 -18.07
N LEU A 33 13.84 -9.28 -17.34
CA LEU A 33 14.31 -9.55 -15.98
C LEU A 33 13.13 -9.79 -15.01
N LEU A 34 12.08 -8.96 -15.06
CA LEU A 34 10.90 -9.15 -14.22
C LEU A 34 10.18 -10.47 -14.52
N SER A 35 10.06 -10.85 -15.79
CA SER A 35 9.49 -12.15 -16.16
C SER A 35 10.33 -13.31 -15.63
N PHE A 36 11.65 -13.24 -15.81
CA PHE A 36 12.57 -14.30 -15.38
C PHE A 36 12.63 -14.45 -13.85
N TYR A 37 12.74 -13.34 -13.13
CA TYR A 37 12.71 -13.35 -11.67
C TYR A 37 11.36 -13.83 -11.15
N GLY A 38 10.24 -13.47 -11.80
CA GLY A 38 8.92 -13.99 -11.45
C GLY A 38 8.82 -15.51 -11.59
N GLU A 39 9.30 -16.07 -12.70
CA GLU A 39 9.35 -17.53 -12.91
C GLU A 39 10.20 -18.22 -11.83
N GLY A 40 11.40 -17.69 -11.55
CA GLY A 40 12.30 -18.24 -10.54
C GLY A 40 11.75 -18.13 -9.12
N LEU A 41 11.19 -16.98 -8.74
CA LEU A 41 10.58 -16.77 -7.44
C LEU A 41 9.36 -17.66 -7.23
N THR A 42 8.53 -17.85 -8.26
CA THR A 42 7.38 -18.78 -8.20
C THR A 42 7.84 -20.19 -7.84
N ALA A 43 8.89 -20.67 -8.51
CA ALA A 43 9.45 -21.99 -8.23
C ALA A 43 10.05 -22.09 -6.81
N LEU A 44 10.77 -21.06 -6.36
CA LEU A 44 11.35 -21.02 -5.02
C LEU A 44 10.27 -20.99 -3.93
N VAL A 45 9.30 -20.08 -4.05
CA VAL A 45 8.17 -19.94 -3.10
C VAL A 45 7.34 -21.21 -3.07
N GLY A 46 7.06 -21.81 -4.24
CA GLY A 46 6.31 -23.07 -4.33
C GLY A 46 7.01 -24.27 -3.69
N ALA A 47 8.33 -24.20 -3.46
CA ALA A 47 9.09 -25.23 -2.76
C ALA A 47 9.14 -25.04 -1.23
N LEU A 48 8.71 -23.88 -0.72
CA LEU A 48 8.71 -23.59 0.71
C LEU A 48 7.50 -24.24 1.41
N PRO A 49 7.63 -24.65 2.69
CA PRO A 49 6.49 -25.08 3.47
C PRO A 49 5.55 -23.90 3.78
N PRO A 50 4.26 -24.16 4.06
CA PRO A 50 3.31 -23.13 4.48
C PRO A 50 3.84 -22.31 5.66
N GLY A 51 3.68 -20.98 5.61
CA GLY A 51 4.10 -20.06 6.66
C GLY A 51 5.60 -19.71 6.68
N ALA A 52 6.42 -20.30 5.80
CA ALA A 52 7.86 -20.01 5.75
C ALA A 52 8.19 -18.55 5.40
N LEU A 53 7.27 -17.86 4.70
CA LEU A 53 7.43 -16.46 4.32
C LEU A 53 6.98 -15.48 5.39
N ASP A 54 6.26 -15.92 6.43
CA ASP A 54 5.65 -15.04 7.45
C ASP A 54 6.67 -14.05 8.07
N PRO A 55 7.91 -14.46 8.43
CA PRO A 55 8.90 -13.53 8.98
C PRO A 55 9.38 -12.47 7.98
N ALA A 56 9.24 -12.73 6.68
CA ALA A 56 9.66 -11.81 5.63
C ALA A 56 8.57 -10.78 5.27
N LEU A 57 7.30 -11.03 5.63
CA LEU A 57 6.18 -10.15 5.30
C LEU A 57 6.27 -8.78 6.00
N ASP A 58 6.96 -8.72 7.13
CA ASP A 58 7.19 -7.47 7.86
C ASP A 58 8.34 -6.63 7.29
N HIS A 59 9.16 -7.19 6.39
CA HIS A 59 10.23 -6.47 5.74
C HIS A 59 9.73 -5.82 4.43
N PRO A 60 9.66 -4.47 4.33
CA PRO A 60 8.98 -3.79 3.22
C PRO A 60 9.49 -4.20 1.83
N ALA A 61 10.82 -4.35 1.67
CA ALA A 61 11.39 -4.77 0.38
C ALA A 61 11.04 -6.23 0.01
N ALA A 62 10.89 -7.12 0.99
CA ALA A 62 10.54 -8.51 0.73
C ALA A 62 9.04 -8.64 0.42
N ALA A 63 8.19 -7.98 1.21
CA ALA A 63 6.76 -7.87 0.95
C ALA A 63 6.49 -7.25 -0.44
N GLY A 64 7.16 -6.13 -0.76
CA GLY A 64 7.04 -5.47 -2.05
C GLY A 64 7.48 -6.34 -3.23
N LEU A 65 8.56 -7.12 -3.09
CA LEU A 65 8.99 -8.08 -4.12
C LEU A 65 7.94 -9.18 -4.35
N LEU A 66 7.35 -9.71 -3.28
CA LEU A 66 6.29 -10.72 -3.38
C LEU A 66 5.04 -10.15 -4.04
N VAL A 67 4.65 -8.90 -3.73
CA VAL A 67 3.52 -8.23 -4.38
C VAL A 67 3.81 -7.99 -5.86
N LEU A 68 4.99 -7.48 -6.20
CA LEU A 68 5.40 -7.20 -7.58
C LEU A 68 5.31 -8.44 -8.50
N HIS A 69 5.53 -9.62 -7.93
CA HIS A 69 5.47 -10.89 -8.65
C HIS A 69 4.18 -11.69 -8.41
N GLU A 70 3.17 -11.11 -7.76
CA GLU A 70 1.89 -11.78 -7.46
C GLU A 70 2.04 -13.05 -6.58
N LEU A 71 3.08 -13.09 -5.74
CA LEU A 71 3.43 -14.21 -4.86
C LEU A 71 3.15 -13.94 -3.37
N HIS A 72 2.59 -12.78 -3.04
CA HIS A 72 2.29 -12.45 -1.65
C HIS A 72 1.19 -13.38 -1.11
N PRO A 73 1.39 -14.03 0.06
CA PRO A 73 0.40 -14.99 0.59
C PRO A 73 -0.89 -14.32 1.05
N GLU A 74 -0.81 -13.03 1.40
CA GLU A 74 -1.94 -12.21 1.84
C GLU A 74 -2.57 -11.43 0.67
N GLY A 75 -3.91 -11.38 0.66
CA GLY A 75 -4.67 -10.52 -0.23
C GLY A 75 -4.54 -9.03 0.12
N VAL A 76 -5.02 -8.15 -0.76
CA VAL A 76 -4.84 -6.69 -0.64
C VAL A 76 -5.32 -6.16 0.72
N ASP A 77 -6.53 -6.53 1.16
CA ASP A 77 -7.08 -6.07 2.45
C ASP A 77 -6.22 -6.48 3.65
N GLN A 78 -5.66 -7.70 3.61
CA GLN A 78 -4.81 -8.22 4.68
C GLN A 78 -3.48 -7.48 4.72
N ARG A 79 -2.91 -7.17 3.55
CA ARG A 79 -1.68 -6.36 3.45
C ARG A 79 -1.90 -4.93 3.93
N ILE A 80 -3.02 -4.31 3.57
CA ILE A 80 -3.40 -2.98 4.07
C ILE A 80 -3.53 -3.02 5.59
N ALA A 81 -4.22 -4.02 6.15
CA ALA A 81 -4.36 -4.18 7.59
C ALA A 81 -3.01 -4.38 8.29
N ARG A 82 -2.11 -5.19 7.72
CA ARG A 82 -0.75 -5.40 8.23
C ARG A 82 0.06 -4.10 8.23
N ALA A 83 0.00 -3.35 7.13
CA ALA A 83 0.67 -2.07 6.97
C ALA A 83 0.23 -1.07 8.05
N LEU A 84 -1.09 -0.94 8.27
CA LEU A 84 -1.65 -0.08 9.30
C LEU A 84 -1.28 -0.54 10.72
N ALA A 85 -1.30 -1.85 10.98
CA ALA A 85 -0.92 -2.42 12.28
C ALA A 85 0.56 -2.24 12.63
N GLY A 86 1.42 -2.05 11.62
CA GLY A 86 2.84 -1.73 11.80
C GLY A 86 3.09 -0.29 12.27
N LEU A 87 2.09 0.59 12.17
CA LEU A 87 2.22 1.99 12.58
C LEU A 87 2.00 2.16 14.10
N PRO A 88 2.80 3.03 14.75
CA PRO A 88 2.65 3.27 16.18
C PRO A 88 1.34 4.02 16.48
N GLY A 89 0.62 3.57 17.50
CA GLY A 89 -0.53 4.28 18.05
C GLY A 89 -1.85 4.11 17.29
N ASP A 90 -1.94 3.14 16.38
CA ASP A 90 -3.14 2.81 15.59
C ASP A 90 -3.81 4.06 14.98
N PRO A 91 -3.10 4.79 14.08
CA PRO A 91 -3.51 6.13 13.67
C PRO A 91 -4.78 6.14 12.79
N ALA A 92 -5.13 5.01 12.18
CA ALA A 92 -6.25 4.91 11.25
C ALA A 92 -6.84 3.50 11.18
N ALA A 93 -8.16 3.44 11.09
CA ALA A 93 -8.91 2.22 10.83
C ALA A 93 -9.27 2.10 9.34
N LEU A 94 -9.10 0.90 8.79
CA LEU A 94 -9.59 0.53 7.46
C LEU A 94 -11.12 0.56 7.42
N VAL A 95 -11.68 1.34 6.50
CA VAL A 95 -13.13 1.36 6.23
C VAL A 95 -13.46 0.46 5.05
N GLY A 96 -12.66 0.52 3.99
CA GLY A 96 -12.79 -0.36 2.84
C GLY A 96 -11.82 0.00 1.71
N TYR A 97 -11.60 -0.96 0.82
CA TYR A 97 -10.81 -0.81 -0.40
C TYR A 97 -11.70 -1.15 -1.60
N GLU A 98 -11.65 -0.31 -2.63
CA GLU A 98 -12.34 -0.53 -3.90
C GLU A 98 -11.32 -0.93 -4.99
N PRO A 99 -11.24 -2.21 -5.36
CA PRO A 99 -10.25 -2.70 -6.32
C PRO A 99 -10.38 -2.07 -7.71
N GLY A 100 -11.60 -1.70 -8.13
CA GLY A 100 -11.83 -1.14 -9.46
C GLY A 100 -11.19 0.25 -9.66
N SER A 101 -11.12 1.04 -8.60
CA SER A 101 -10.51 2.38 -8.64
C SER A 101 -9.16 2.46 -7.92
N GLY A 102 -8.78 1.44 -7.15
CA GLY A 102 -7.62 1.46 -6.27
C GLY A 102 -7.80 2.43 -5.09
N THR A 103 -9.03 2.78 -4.74
CA THR A 103 -9.30 3.78 -3.69
C THR A 103 -9.43 3.10 -2.33
N LEU A 104 -8.60 3.53 -1.40
CA LEU A 104 -8.62 3.10 0.00
C LEU A 104 -9.31 4.16 0.85
N THR A 105 -10.35 3.77 1.57
CA THR A 105 -11.03 4.64 2.53
C THR A 105 -10.55 4.32 3.95
N LEU A 106 -10.04 5.35 4.64
CA LEU A 106 -9.56 5.27 6.02
C LEU A 106 -10.35 6.21 6.93
N ARG A 107 -10.50 5.82 8.19
CA ARG A 107 -11.03 6.68 9.25
C ARG A 107 -9.94 6.91 10.28
N ARG A 108 -9.70 8.16 10.65
CA ARG A 108 -8.73 8.47 11.73
C ARG A 108 -9.19 7.87 13.05
N ALA A 109 -8.26 7.29 13.80
CA ALA A 109 -8.55 6.87 15.15
C ALA A 109 -8.81 8.09 16.04
N GLU A 110 -9.80 7.99 16.94
CA GLU A 110 -10.05 9.01 17.95
C GLU A 110 -9.00 8.88 19.05
N SER A 111 -7.85 9.51 18.87
CA SER A 111 -6.87 9.66 19.94
C SER A 111 -7.54 10.47 21.06
N GLY A 112 -7.84 9.80 22.18
CA GLY A 112 -8.44 10.42 23.37
C GLY A 112 -7.51 11.47 23.98
N GLY A 113 -7.56 12.69 23.46
CA GLY A 113 -6.72 13.80 23.90
C GLY A 113 -7.01 15.03 23.06
N GLY A 114 -7.80 15.95 23.62
CA GLY A 114 -8.15 17.21 22.97
C GLY A 114 -6.93 18.07 22.61
N CYS A 115 -7.19 18.99 21.67
CA CYS A 115 -6.29 19.99 21.11
C CYS A 115 -5.48 19.54 19.88
N GLY A 116 -6.15 19.48 18.72
CA GLY A 116 -5.88 20.24 17.47
C GLY A 116 -4.45 20.47 16.92
N CYS A 117 -3.40 19.91 17.49
CA CYS A 117 -2.02 20.10 17.03
C CYS A 117 -1.39 18.73 16.77
N GLY A 118 -1.00 18.51 15.51
CA GLY A 118 -0.52 17.23 14.98
C GLY A 118 0.62 16.62 15.79
N GLY A 119 0.47 15.33 16.09
CA GLY A 119 1.50 14.54 16.76
C GLY A 119 1.15 13.06 16.69
N GLY A 120 1.83 12.35 15.78
CA GLY A 120 1.81 10.89 15.63
C GLY A 120 1.23 10.45 14.29
N GLY A 121 2.08 9.98 13.38
CA GLY A 121 1.65 9.40 12.09
C GLY A 121 1.01 10.41 11.14
N GLY A 122 1.80 11.17 10.39
CA GLY A 122 1.21 12.04 9.36
C GLY A 122 0.42 11.22 8.32
N GLU A 123 -0.60 11.79 7.68
CA GLU A 123 -1.29 11.12 6.56
C GLU A 123 -0.29 10.61 5.50
N GLN A 124 0.80 11.37 5.31
CA GLN A 124 1.91 10.99 4.45
C GLN A 124 2.61 9.70 4.88
N GLU A 125 2.84 9.49 6.19
CA GLU A 125 3.49 8.28 6.69
C GLU A 125 2.60 7.04 6.47
N ILE A 126 1.29 7.23 6.63
CA ILE A 126 0.29 6.20 6.34
C ILE A 126 0.30 5.86 4.85
N GLU A 127 0.27 6.88 3.98
CA GLU A 127 0.36 6.71 2.52
C GLU A 127 1.66 6.02 2.09
N ASP A 128 2.81 6.40 2.65
CA ASP A 128 4.11 5.82 2.32
C ASP A 128 4.19 4.33 2.70
N VAL A 129 3.70 3.98 3.89
CA VAL A 129 3.64 2.60 4.37
C VAL A 129 2.65 1.78 3.53
N ILE A 130 1.48 2.33 3.19
CA ILE A 130 0.52 1.66 2.31
C ILE A 130 1.13 1.45 0.92
N ALA A 131 1.82 2.42 0.34
CA ALA A 131 2.44 2.29 -0.98
C ALA A 131 3.48 1.16 -1.04
N CYS A 132 4.15 0.86 0.09
CA CYS A 132 5.11 -0.24 0.18
C CYS A 132 4.44 -1.62 0.26
N HIS A 133 3.29 -1.73 0.93
CA HIS A 133 2.63 -3.01 1.21
C HIS A 133 1.43 -3.33 0.28
N ALA A 134 0.81 -2.29 -0.29
CA ALA A 134 -0.36 -2.36 -1.15
C ALA A 134 -0.24 -1.34 -2.29
N PRO A 135 0.71 -1.53 -3.24
CA PRO A 135 0.90 -0.64 -4.40
C PRO A 135 -0.32 -0.54 -5.32
N GLU A 136 -1.30 -1.44 -5.19
CA GLU A 136 -2.60 -1.35 -5.88
C GLU A 136 -3.51 -0.25 -5.32
N VAL A 137 -3.14 0.35 -4.18
CA VAL A 137 -3.79 1.55 -3.65
C VAL A 137 -3.20 2.77 -4.36
N THR A 138 -4.02 3.43 -5.16
CA THR A 138 -3.62 4.60 -5.96
C THR A 138 -4.10 5.92 -5.36
N ALA A 139 -5.08 5.85 -4.45
CA ALA A 139 -5.62 7.01 -3.75
C ALA A 139 -6.10 6.64 -2.35
N VAL A 140 -5.79 7.47 -1.36
CA VAL A 140 -6.30 7.35 0.01
C VAL A 140 -7.32 8.46 0.27
N VAL A 141 -8.51 8.08 0.73
CA VAL A 141 -9.62 8.97 1.07
C VAL A 141 -9.92 8.85 2.55
N TRP A 142 -9.96 9.99 3.23
CA TRP A 142 -10.26 10.06 4.65
C TRP A 142 -11.76 10.30 4.89
N GLU A 143 -12.40 9.43 5.68
CA GLU A 143 -13.75 9.68 6.16
C GLU A 143 -13.78 10.98 6.99
N ARG A 144 -14.70 11.87 6.63
CA ARG A 144 -14.99 13.04 7.46
C ARG A 144 -15.93 12.61 8.58
N ALA A 145 -15.54 12.91 9.82
CA ALA A 145 -16.47 12.83 10.94
C ALA A 145 -17.73 13.66 10.62
N PRO A 146 -18.94 13.15 10.90
CA PRO A 146 -20.16 13.91 10.67
C PRO A 146 -20.11 15.22 11.48
N ALA A 147 -20.46 16.33 10.84
CA ALA A 147 -20.55 17.62 11.53
C ALA A 147 -21.59 17.50 12.66
N LEU A 148 -21.14 17.58 13.92
CA LEU A 148 -22.03 17.60 15.06
C LEU A 148 -22.92 18.84 14.97
N LEU A 149 -24.20 18.65 14.71
CA LEU A 149 -25.19 19.73 14.76
C LEU A 149 -25.31 20.17 16.22
N GLN A 150 -24.79 21.35 16.52
CA GLN A 150 -24.97 21.96 17.84
C GLN A 150 -26.43 22.35 18.01
N ILE A 151 -27.18 21.53 18.74
CA ILE A 151 -28.53 21.90 19.18
C ILE A 151 -28.34 22.92 20.32
N GLY A 152 -28.41 24.20 19.96
CA GLY A 152 -28.40 25.29 20.94
C GLY A 152 -29.56 25.17 21.92
N SER A 153 -29.30 25.41 23.20
CA SER A 153 -30.35 25.45 24.22
C SER A 153 -31.30 26.61 23.96
N ARG A 154 -32.61 26.33 24.09
CA ARG A 154 -33.70 27.29 23.89
C ARG A 154 -33.46 28.56 24.73
N PRO A 155 -33.51 29.78 24.13
CA PRO A 155 -33.36 31.01 24.89
C PRO A 155 -34.45 31.13 25.98
N PRO A 156 -34.12 31.60 27.18
CA PRO A 156 -35.11 31.80 28.24
C PRO A 156 -36.12 32.87 27.83
N VAL A 157 -37.41 32.55 27.92
CA VAL A 157 -38.50 33.49 27.68
C VAL A 157 -38.60 34.43 28.89
N PRO A 158 -38.59 35.76 28.73
CA PRO A 158 -38.77 36.68 29.84
C PRO A 158 -40.15 36.50 30.47
N THR A 159 -40.20 36.23 31.78
CA THR A 159 -41.44 36.25 32.56
C THR A 159 -41.77 37.70 32.88
N GLU A 160 -42.79 38.27 32.24
CA GLU A 160 -43.32 39.57 32.67
C GLU A 160 -44.03 39.39 34.02
N VAL A 161 -43.47 40.00 35.06
CA VAL A 161 -44.09 40.08 36.39
C VAL A 161 -44.99 41.30 36.40
N ARG A 162 -46.29 41.07 36.59
CA ARG A 162 -47.33 42.10 36.73
C ARG A 162 -47.51 42.50 38.19
#